data_AF-A0A921KW84-F1
#
_entry.id   AF-A0A921KW84-F1
#
_cell.length_a   1.000
_cell.length_b   1.000
_cell.length_c   1.000
_cell.angle_alpha   90.00
_cell.angle_beta   90.00
_cell.angle_gamma   90.00
#
_symmetry.space_group_name_H-M   'P 1'
#
loop_
_entity.id
_entity.type
_entity.pdbx_description
1 polymer ?
#
loop_
_entity_poly.entity_id
_entity_poly.type
_entity_poly.pdbx_seq_one_letter_code
_entity_poly.pdbx_strand_id
1 'polypeptide(L)'
;ETTIKWNQPMFIYNGTFIIGFSSAKQHFSITPEATAMEEFNVQIRDAGYSQTKNLYRILWSQAIDYELLEKIIDFKISEKQNYKTFWVK
;
A
#
# COMPACT_ATOMS: atom_id res chain seq x y z
N GLU A 1 4.25 -3.93 13.04
CA GLU A 1 3.15 -3.90 14.02
C GLU A 1 1.82 -3.62 13.33
N THR A 2 0.73 -4.19 13.83
CA THR A 2 -0.64 -3.92 13.37
C THR A 2 -1.21 -2.72 14.12
N THR A 3 -1.80 -1.77 13.41
CA THR A 3 -2.45 -0.60 14.03
C THR A 3 -3.77 -0.29 13.35
N ILE A 4 -4.69 0.31 14.09
CA ILE A 4 -5.94 0.85 13.55
C ILE A 4 -5.93 2.34 13.81
N LYS A 5 -5.95 3.13 12.73
CA LYS A 5 -6.08 4.59 12.79
C LYS A 5 -7.14 5.04 11.79
N TRP A 6 -7.98 6.00 12.17
CA TRP A 6 -9.08 6.50 11.33
C TRP A 6 -9.99 5.40 10.78
N ASN A 7 -10.28 4.38 11.59
CA ASN A 7 -11.06 3.21 11.19
C ASN A 7 -10.48 2.44 9.98
N GLN A 8 -9.17 2.56 9.76
CA GLN A 8 -8.45 1.83 8.73
C GLN A 8 -7.41 0.91 9.37
N PRO A 9 -7.41 -0.39 9.05
CA PRO A 9 -6.31 -1.28 9.39
C PRO A 9 -5.05 -0.88 8.62
N MET A 10 -3.95 -0.72 9.34
CA MET A 10 -2.65 -0.34 8.79
C MET A 10 -1.54 -1.20 9.40
N PHE A 11 -0.46 -1.34 8.65
CA PHE A 11 0.79 -1.89 9.15
C PHE A 11 1.83 -0.78 9.23
N ILE A 12 2.54 -0.79 10.36
CA ILE A 12 3.67 0.10 10.62
C ILE A 12 4.93 -0.72 10.86
N TYR A 13 6.07 -0.18 10.49
CA TYR A 13 7.40 -0.74 10.76
C TYR A 13 8.20 0.30 11.54
N ASN A 14 8.69 -0.06 12.73
CA ASN A 14 9.46 0.83 13.63
C ASN A 14 8.82 2.22 13.81
N GLY A 15 7.51 2.25 14.10
CA GLY A 15 6.77 3.51 14.28
C GLY A 15 6.52 4.30 12.99
N THR A 16 6.66 3.69 11.82
CA THR A 16 6.52 4.36 10.52
C THR A 16 5.49 3.67 9.62
N PHE A 17 4.66 4.43 8.92
CA PHE A 17 3.61 3.87 8.04
C PHE A 17 4.20 3.07 6.87
N ILE A 18 3.66 1.87 6.61
CA ILE A 18 4.04 1.04 5.48
C ILE A 18 2.88 0.92 4.49
N ILE A 19 1.73 0.45 4.97
CA ILE A 19 0.58 0.13 4.12
C ILE A 19 -0.71 0.22 4.92
N GLY A 20 -1.77 0.72 4.27
CA GLY A 20 -3.12 0.79 4.82
C GLY A 20 -4.14 0.11 3.91
N PHE A 21 -5.19 -0.44 4.51
CA PHE A 21 -6.29 -1.08 3.80
C PHE A 21 -7.61 -0.42 4.15
N SER A 22 -8.50 -0.34 3.17
CA SER A 22 -9.87 0.09 3.39
C SER A 22 -10.83 -0.68 2.48
N SER A 23 -12.01 -0.99 3.00
CA SER A 23 -13.05 -1.72 2.28
C SER A 23 -14.13 -0.78 1.76
N ALA A 24 -14.56 -0.99 0.52
CA ALA A 24 -15.74 -0.38 -0.08
C ALA A 24 -16.67 -1.48 -0.63
N LYS A 25 -17.88 -1.13 -1.06
CA LYS A 25 -18.85 -2.11 -1.56
C LYS A 25 -18.36 -2.92 -2.78
N GLN A 26 -17.57 -2.30 -3.65
CA GLN A 26 -17.16 -2.89 -4.94
C GLN A 26 -15.69 -3.36 -4.96
N HIS A 27 -14.87 -2.85 -4.06
CA HIS A 27 -13.44 -3.07 -4.03
C HIS A 27 -12.89 -2.93 -2.62
N PHE A 28 -11.65 -3.36 -2.43
CA PHE A 28 -10.81 -2.84 -1.37
C PHE A 28 -9.71 -1.97 -1.96
N SER A 29 -9.29 -0.98 -1.19
CA SER A 29 -8.19 -0.09 -1.55
C SER A 29 -6.97 -0.44 -0.74
N ILE A 30 -5.84 -0.46 -1.42
CA ILE A 30 -4.52 -0.59 -0.84
C ILE A 30 -3.83 0.77 -0.97
N THR A 31 -3.44 1.32 0.17
CA THR A 31 -2.83 2.64 0.28
C THR A 31 -1.38 2.47 0.73
N PRO A 32 -0.42 2.29 -0.18
CA PRO A 32 0.98 2.48 0.14
C PRO A 32 1.31 3.99 0.12
N GLU A 33 2.51 4.38 0.55
CA GLU A 33 2.95 5.78 0.40
C GLU A 33 3.17 6.15 -1.08
N ALA A 34 3.16 7.45 -1.37
CA ALA A 34 3.26 7.99 -2.73
C ALA A 34 4.49 7.47 -3.51
N THR A 35 5.65 7.30 -2.84
CA THR A 35 6.86 6.77 -3.48
C THR A 35 6.69 5.36 -4.05
N ALA A 36 5.95 4.50 -3.35
CA ALA A 36 5.63 3.17 -3.86
C ALA A 36 4.57 3.23 -4.98
N MET A 37 3.60 4.14 -4.91
CA MET A 37 2.65 4.29 -6.03
C MET A 37 3.32 4.78 -7.31
N GLU A 38 4.38 5.57 -7.21
CA GLU A 38 5.15 6.04 -8.35
C GLU A 38 6.00 4.91 -8.96
N GLU A 39 6.76 4.20 -8.12
CA GLU A 39 7.62 3.08 -8.56
C GLU A 39 6.81 1.93 -9.18
N PHE A 40 5.69 1.55 -8.55
CA PHE A 40 4.87 0.40 -8.94
C PHE A 40 3.71 0.75 -9.89
N ASN A 41 3.64 1.99 -10.38
CA ASN A 41 2.50 2.48 -11.18
C ASN A 41 2.19 1.60 -12.40
N VAL A 42 3.24 1.22 -13.14
CA VAL A 42 3.14 0.41 -14.34
C VAL A 42 2.68 -1.00 -14.00
N GLN A 43 3.28 -1.62 -12.98
CA GLN A 43 2.96 -2.98 -12.55
C GLN A 43 1.52 -3.09 -12.03
N ILE A 44 1.04 -2.11 -11.27
CA ILE A 44 -0.35 -2.03 -10.81
C ILE A 44 -1.32 -1.91 -12.00
N ARG A 45 -0.94 -1.16 -13.04
CA ARG A 45 -1.74 -0.99 -14.25
C ARG A 45 -1.79 -2.27 -15.07
N ASP A 46 -0.65 -2.93 -15.24
CA ASP A 46 -0.50 -4.18 -16.00
C ASP A 46 -1.24 -5.33 -15.31
N ALA A 47 -1.32 -5.32 -13.98
CA ALA A 47 -2.17 -6.21 -13.19
C ALA A 47 -3.68 -5.92 -13.35
N GLY A 48 -4.05 -4.88 -14.09
CA GLY A 48 -5.45 -4.54 -14.37
C GLY A 48 -6.17 -3.85 -13.22
N TYR A 49 -5.43 -3.27 -12.27
CA TYR A 49 -6.00 -2.57 -11.12
C TYR A 49 -6.22 -1.09 -11.41
N SER A 50 -7.32 -0.55 -10.88
CA SER A 50 -7.57 0.88 -10.94
C SER A 50 -6.72 1.59 -9.89
N GLN A 51 -6.14 2.74 -10.24
CA GLN A 51 -5.25 3.46 -9.34
C GLN A 51 -5.51 4.97 -9.33
N THR A 52 -5.02 5.60 -8.26
CA THR A 52 -4.91 7.04 -8.10
C THR A 52 -3.45 7.38 -7.79
N LYS A 53 -3.15 8.63 -7.46
CA LYS A 53 -1.79 9.02 -7.05
C LYS A 53 -1.31 8.33 -5.75
N ASN A 54 -2.23 7.98 -4.84
CA ASN A 54 -1.87 7.56 -3.47
C ASN A 54 -2.35 6.15 -3.10
N LEU A 55 -3.19 5.53 -3.92
CA LEU A 55 -3.74 4.20 -3.66
C LEU A 55 -4.13 3.52 -4.95
N TYR A 56 -4.25 2.21 -4.88
CA TYR A 56 -4.86 1.38 -5.91
C TYR A 56 -5.98 0.52 -5.34
N ARG A 57 -6.86 0.05 -6.21
CA ARG A 57 -8.09 -0.66 -5.85
C ARG A 57 -8.16 -1.97 -6.59
N ILE A 58 -8.51 -3.01 -5.84
CA ILE A 58 -8.75 -4.35 -6.35
C ILE A 58 -10.24 -4.64 -6.12
N LEU A 59 -10.96 -4.93 -7.21
CA LEU A 59 -12.37 -5.33 -7.10
C LEU A 59 -12.47 -6.64 -6.32
N TRP A 60 -13.55 -6.84 -5.57
CA TRP A 60 -13.76 -8.11 -4.85
C TRP A 60 -13.86 -9.32 -5.79
N SER A 61 -14.17 -9.10 -7.06
CA SER A 61 -14.23 -10.11 -8.13
C SER A 61 -12.89 -10.36 -8.82
N GLN A 62 -11.85 -9.56 -8.54
CA GLN A 62 -10.52 -9.71 -9.14
C GLN A 62 -9.62 -10.56 -8.25
N ALA A 63 -8.72 -11.31 -8.88
CA ALA A 63 -7.65 -12.01 -8.17
C ALA A 63 -6.68 -10.99 -7.56
N ILE A 64 -6.14 -11.32 -6.39
CA ILE A 64 -5.13 -10.51 -5.70
C ILE A 64 -3.75 -10.96 -6.18
N ASP A 65 -2.98 -10.02 -6.70
CA ASP A 65 -1.58 -10.21 -7.03
C ASP A 65 -0.75 -10.04 -5.75
N TYR A 66 -0.55 -11.16 -5.05
CA TYR A 66 0.22 -11.20 -3.81
C TYR A 66 1.71 -10.92 -4.04
N GLU A 67 2.26 -11.28 -5.21
CA GLU A 67 3.66 -11.00 -5.53
C GLU A 67 3.90 -9.49 -5.67
N LEU A 68 2.99 -8.79 -6.35
CA LEU A 68 3.03 -7.33 -6.44
C LEU A 68 2.90 -6.68 -5.07
N LEU A 69 1.98 -7.19 -4.23
CA LEU A 69 1.79 -6.68 -2.88
C LEU A 69 3.04 -6.86 -2.01
N GLU A 70 3.68 -8.03 -2.07
CA GLU A 70 4.93 -8.32 -1.36
C GLU A 70 6.05 -7.38 -1.78
N LYS A 71 6.25 -7.19 -3.10
CA LYS A 71 7.27 -6.25 -3.63
C LYS A 71 7.05 -4.81 -3.15
N ILE A 72 5.80 -4.35 -3.09
CA ILE A 72 5.46 -3.01 -2.59
C ILE A 72 5.84 -2.90 -1.10
N ILE A 73 5.52 -3.93 -0.30
CA ILE A 73 5.82 -3.94 1.13
C ILE A 73 7.34 -3.96 1.36
N ASP A 74 8.07 -4.83 0.67
CA ASP A 74 9.52 -4.95 0.79
C ASP A 74 10.24 -3.67 0.37
N PHE A 75 9.80 -3.05 -0.72
CA PHE A 75 10.31 -1.75 -1.15
C PHE A 75 10.15 -0.69 -0.05
N LYS A 76 8.95 -0.60 0.54
CA LYS A 76 8.69 0.37 1.61
C LYS A 76 9.48 0.07 2.89
N ILE A 77 9.65 -1.20 3.25
CA ILE A 77 10.48 -1.57 4.40
C ILE A 77 11.94 -1.19 4.13
N SER A 78 12.47 -1.53 2.95
CA SER A 78 13.85 -1.23 2.54
C SER A 78 14.14 0.27 2.54
N GLU A 79 13.25 1.08 1.94
CA GLU A 79 13.38 2.54 1.95
C GLU A 79 13.43 3.10 3.38
N LYS A 80 12.66 2.48 4.30
CA LYS A 80 12.49 2.96 5.68
C LYS A 80 13.40 2.32 6.71
N GLN A 81 14.33 1.45 6.30
CA GLN A 81 15.30 0.85 7.23
C GLN A 81 16.13 1.91 7.99
N ASN A 82 16.31 3.11 7.41
CA ASN A 82 17.07 4.20 8.02
C ASN A 82 16.23 5.40 8.48
N TYR A 83 14.90 5.37 8.36
CA TYR A 83 14.03 6.51 8.70
C TYR A 83 13.54 6.44 10.16
N LYS A 84 13.58 7.58 10.86
CA LYS A 84 13.13 7.72 12.26
C LYS A 84 11.81 8.49 12.42
N THR A 85 11.14 8.86 11.31
CA THR A 85 9.93 9.70 11.32
C THR A 85 8.72 8.96 10.74
N PHE A 86 7.54 9.17 11.34
CA PHE A 86 6.30 8.44 11.00
C PHE A 86 5.86 8.61 9.53
N TRP A 87 6.13 9.79 8.94
CA TRP A 87 5.96 10.09 7.52
C TRP A 87 7.32 10.47 6.92
N VAL A 88 7.59 10.06 5.68
CA VAL A 88 8.69 10.62 4.88
C VAL A 88 8.27 12.05 4.51
N LYS A 89 9.11 13.03 4.85
CA LYS A 89 8.91 14.42 4.42
C LYS A 89 9.31 14.60 2.96
#